data_AF-A0AAV1AUS6-F1
#
_entry.id   AF-A0AAV1AUS6-F1
#
_cell.length_a   1.000
_cell.length_b   1.000
_cell.length_c   1.000
_cell.angle_alpha   90.00
_cell.angle_beta   90.00
_cell.angle_gamma   90.00
#
_symmetry.space_group_name_H-M   'P 1'
#
loop_
_entity.id
_entity.type
_entity.pdbx_description
1 polymer ?
#
loop_
_entity_poly.entity_id
_entity_poly.type
_entity_poly.pdbx_seq_one_letter_code
_entity_poly.pdbx_strand_id
1 'polypeptide(L)'
;MDLGCGGSRDGDGGPCGACKFLRRKCVKGCCIFAPYFESSGQGSAHFAAIHKVFGASNASKLLTRIPVHKRLDAVVTLCYEALARATDPVYGCVAHIFSLQQQVVELQAELAYVQARLSILNRISEDPQFQQPQSSSMSPTLHSSLAHHLSSNDETSYMSMSFKICLENFSFVAGVRFKPSNYH
;
A
#
# COMPACT_ATOMS: atom_id res chain seq x y z
N MET A 1 -8.12 -37.07 -15.37
CA MET A 1 -7.66 -35.77 -15.89
C MET A 1 -7.03 -35.00 -14.74
N ASP A 2 -5.82 -35.42 -14.38
CA ASP A 2 -4.93 -34.71 -13.48
C ASP A 2 -4.17 -33.68 -14.32
N LEU A 3 -4.40 -32.39 -14.07
CA LEU A 3 -3.61 -31.32 -14.65
C LEU A 3 -2.67 -30.79 -13.57
N GLY A 4 -1.45 -31.34 -13.60
CA GLY A 4 -0.31 -30.87 -12.83
C GLY A 4 0.02 -29.42 -13.20
N CYS A 5 0.12 -28.59 -12.18
CA CYS A 5 0.60 -27.22 -12.31
C CYS A 5 2.13 -27.26 -12.49
N GLY A 6 2.57 -26.98 -13.71
CA GLY A 6 3.96 -26.77 -14.05
C GLY A 6 4.49 -25.48 -13.43
N GLY A 7 5.61 -25.59 -12.74
CA GLY A 7 6.36 -24.49 -12.16
C GLY A 7 7.81 -24.88 -11.98
N SER A 8 8.53 -25.08 -13.08
CA SER A 8 9.99 -25.20 -13.06
C SER A 8 10.61 -23.85 -12.73
N ARG A 9 11.00 -23.71 -11.46
CA ARG A 9 12.25 -23.07 -11.06
C ARG A 9 12.98 -24.06 -10.16
N ASP A 10 13.68 -24.99 -10.79
CA ASP A 10 14.78 -25.71 -10.16
C ASP A 10 15.84 -24.69 -9.74
N GLY A 11 15.85 -24.40 -8.44
CA GLY A 11 16.78 -23.49 -7.81
C GLY A 11 16.83 -23.78 -6.32
N ASP A 12 17.85 -24.53 -5.92
CA ASP A 12 18.29 -24.80 -4.55
C ASP A 12 17.45 -25.83 -3.75
N GLY A 13 18.13 -26.91 -3.32
CA GLY A 13 17.59 -27.94 -2.43
C GLY A 13 17.39 -27.47 -0.98
N GLY A 14 17.50 -26.16 -0.74
CA GLY A 14 17.45 -25.55 0.58
C GLY A 14 16.04 -25.25 1.10
N PRO A 15 15.92 -24.93 2.41
CA PRO A 15 14.67 -24.49 2.99
C PRO A 15 14.26 -23.10 2.49
N CYS A 16 12.95 -22.85 2.35
CA CYS A 16 12.43 -21.50 2.07
C CYS A 16 12.85 -20.50 3.16
N GLY A 17 12.81 -19.20 2.88
CA GLY A 17 13.26 -18.15 3.81
C GLY A 17 12.63 -18.25 5.21
N ALA A 18 11.35 -18.62 5.29
CA ALA A 18 10.66 -18.87 6.54
C ALA A 18 11.21 -20.08 7.32
N CYS A 19 11.39 -21.22 6.65
CA CYS A 19 11.93 -22.43 7.27
C CYS A 19 13.41 -22.26 7.65
N LYS A 20 14.16 -21.49 6.86
CA LYS A 20 15.55 -21.10 7.13
C LYS A 20 15.62 -20.26 8.42
N PHE A 21 14.79 -19.23 8.54
CA PHE A 21 14.68 -18.43 9.76
C PHE A 21 14.30 -19.28 10.99
N LEU A 22 13.30 -20.15 10.85
CA LEU A 22 12.82 -21.03 11.91
C LEU A 22 13.74 -22.22 12.21
N ARG A 23 14.83 -22.40 11.44
CA ARG A 23 15.79 -23.53 11.56
C ARG A 23 15.10 -24.90 11.57
N ARG A 24 14.07 -25.08 10.74
CA ARG A 24 13.29 -26.34 10.64
C ARG A 24 13.30 -26.89 9.22
N LYS A 25 13.01 -28.20 9.09
CA LYS A 25 12.91 -28.87 7.78
C LYS A 25 11.80 -28.25 6.94
N CYS A 26 12.10 -27.91 5.69
CA CYS A 26 11.13 -27.40 4.72
C CYS A 26 10.63 -28.56 3.85
N VAL A 27 9.34 -28.88 3.94
CA VAL A 27 8.71 -29.87 3.06
C VAL A 27 8.00 -29.11 1.93
N LYS A 28 8.57 -29.15 0.73
CA LYS A 28 7.97 -28.53 -0.47
C LYS A 28 6.56 -29.11 -0.69
N GLY A 29 5.58 -28.25 -1.01
CA GLY A 29 4.16 -28.63 -1.15
C GLY A 29 3.34 -28.63 0.14
N CYS A 30 3.94 -28.91 1.30
CA CYS A 30 3.25 -28.85 2.60
C CYS A 30 3.48 -27.52 3.32
N CYS A 31 4.64 -26.89 3.12
CA CYS A 31 4.95 -25.59 3.72
C CYS A 31 4.20 -24.45 3.03
N ILE A 32 3.24 -23.85 3.74
CA ILE A 32 2.46 -22.69 3.25
C ILE A 32 3.32 -21.48 2.88
N PHE A 33 4.51 -21.33 3.49
CA PHE A 33 5.39 -20.18 3.25
C PHE A 33 6.33 -20.36 2.06
N ALA A 34 6.54 -21.60 1.60
CA ALA A 34 7.52 -21.90 0.55
C ALA A 34 7.29 -21.14 -0.77
N PRO A 35 6.05 -20.93 -1.24
CA PRO A 35 5.82 -20.18 -2.47
C PRO A 35 6.10 -18.67 -2.37
N TYR A 36 6.21 -18.12 -1.15
CA TYR A 36 6.23 -16.66 -0.94
C TYR A 36 7.54 -16.13 -0.36
N PHE A 37 8.36 -17.00 0.26
CA PHE A 37 9.64 -16.62 0.85
C PHE A 37 10.80 -17.36 0.18
N GLU A 38 11.56 -16.65 -0.62
CA GLU A 38 12.76 -17.20 -1.28
C GLU A 38 13.83 -17.66 -0.27
N SER A 39 14.71 -18.58 -0.68
CA SER A 39 15.85 -19.08 0.13
C SER A 39 16.91 -17.99 0.42
N SER A 40 16.80 -16.84 -0.26
CA SER A 40 17.70 -15.68 -0.11
C SER A 40 17.68 -15.10 1.31
N GLY A 41 18.71 -14.34 1.67
CA GLY A 41 18.78 -13.65 2.96
C GLY A 41 17.59 -12.70 3.21
N GLN A 42 17.10 -12.06 2.13
CA GLN A 42 15.95 -11.16 2.16
C GLN A 42 14.66 -11.90 2.56
N GLY A 43 14.41 -13.10 2.02
CA GLY A 43 13.26 -13.91 2.41
C GLY A 43 13.25 -14.27 3.90
N SER A 44 14.43 -14.55 4.48
CA SER A 44 14.56 -14.79 5.91
C SER A 44 14.33 -13.52 6.75
N ALA A 45 14.80 -12.36 6.30
CA ALA A 45 14.63 -11.09 6.99
C ALA A 45 13.15 -10.64 7.02
N HIS A 46 12.45 -10.74 5.88
CA HIS A 46 11.01 -10.46 5.82
C HIS A 46 10.21 -11.39 6.74
N PHE A 47 10.53 -12.68 6.75
CA PHE A 47 9.86 -13.62 7.65
C PHE A 47 10.17 -13.33 9.13
N ALA A 48 11.36 -12.85 9.46
CA ALA A 48 11.72 -12.46 10.82
C ALA A 48 10.81 -11.33 11.33
N ALA A 49 10.53 -10.32 10.50
CA ALA A 49 9.60 -9.24 10.84
C ALA A 49 8.19 -9.79 11.09
N ILE A 50 7.66 -10.61 10.17
CA ILE A 50 6.34 -11.24 10.32
C ILE A 50 6.28 -12.09 11.59
N HIS A 51 7.33 -12.86 11.86
CA HIS A 51 7.41 -13.70 13.05
C HIS A 51 7.40 -12.88 14.34
N LYS A 52 8.07 -11.72 14.36
CA LYS A 52 8.10 -10.83 15.53
C LYS A 52 6.73 -10.23 15.84
N VAL A 53 5.99 -9.81 14.82
CA VAL A 53 4.72 -9.09 14.99
C VAL A 53 3.52 -10.02 15.09
N PHE A 54 3.40 -10.95 14.14
CA PHE A 54 2.24 -11.84 14.05
C PHE A 54 2.53 -13.21 14.68
N GLY A 55 3.78 -13.67 14.61
CA GLY A 55 4.14 -15.05 14.94
C GLY A 55 3.88 -16.02 13.79
N ALA A 56 4.72 -17.05 13.65
CA ALA A 56 4.63 -18.01 12.53
C ALA A 56 3.26 -18.71 12.48
N SER A 57 2.71 -19.11 13.62
CA SER A 57 1.43 -19.83 13.69
C SER A 57 0.24 -18.97 13.27
N ASN A 58 0.21 -17.70 13.67
CA ASN A 58 -0.88 -16.80 13.30
C ASN A 58 -0.77 -16.41 11.83
N ALA A 59 0.43 -16.11 11.33
CA ALA A 59 0.65 -15.86 9.91
C ALA A 59 0.21 -17.07 9.05
N SER A 60 0.56 -18.29 9.46
CA SER A 60 0.12 -19.52 8.79
C SER A 60 -1.41 -19.66 8.76
N LYS A 61 -2.07 -19.45 9.92
CA LYS A 61 -3.54 -19.50 10.03
C LYS A 61 -4.23 -18.46 9.16
N LEU A 62 -3.71 -17.23 9.12
CA LEU A 62 -4.24 -16.14 8.31
C LEU A 62 -4.14 -16.48 6.82
N LEU A 63 -2.95 -16.89 6.34
CA LEU A 63 -2.75 -17.25 4.94
C LEU A 63 -3.61 -18.45 4.51
N THR A 64 -3.84 -19.41 5.41
CA THR A 64 -4.68 -20.59 5.10
C THR A 64 -6.13 -20.20 4.82
N ARG A 65 -6.67 -19.18 5.51
CA ARG A 65 -8.04 -18.68 5.33
C ARG A 65 -8.22 -17.83 4.06
N ILE A 66 -7.13 -17.31 3.50
CA ILE A 66 -7.14 -16.47 2.30
C ILE A 66 -7.13 -17.37 1.05
N PRO A 67 -7.97 -17.09 0.04
CA PRO A 67 -7.92 -17.78 -1.24
C PRO A 67 -6.53 -17.73 -1.89
N VAL A 68 -6.08 -18.82 -2.50
CA VAL A 68 -4.70 -18.98 -2.99
C VAL A 68 -4.24 -17.82 -3.87
N HIS A 69 -5.09 -17.34 -4.76
CA HIS A 69 -4.78 -16.24 -5.70
C HIS A 69 -4.51 -14.89 -5.01
N LYS A 70 -4.95 -14.68 -3.76
CA LYS A 70 -4.70 -13.45 -2.98
C LYS A 70 -3.61 -13.59 -1.94
N ARG A 71 -3.04 -14.80 -1.77
CA ARG A 71 -2.07 -15.04 -0.69
C ARG A 71 -0.76 -14.30 -0.92
N LEU A 72 -0.36 -14.09 -2.17
CA LEU A 72 0.85 -13.31 -2.47
C LEU A 72 0.69 -11.87 -1.96
N ASP A 73 -0.40 -11.21 -2.33
CA ASP A 73 -0.72 -9.85 -1.86
C ASP A 73 -0.81 -9.80 -0.33
N ALA A 74 -1.47 -10.78 0.28
CA ALA A 74 -1.55 -10.87 1.74
C ALA A 74 -0.18 -10.99 2.40
N VAL A 75 0.75 -11.77 1.84
CA VAL A 75 2.13 -11.85 2.35
C VAL A 75 2.85 -10.52 2.22
N VAL A 76 2.68 -9.81 1.09
CA VAL A 76 3.25 -8.47 0.88
C VAL A 76 2.74 -7.50 1.94
N THR A 77 1.43 -7.47 2.20
CA THR A 77 0.82 -6.64 3.25
C THR A 77 1.35 -7.01 4.64
N LEU A 78 1.44 -8.30 4.98
CA LEU A 78 1.99 -8.75 6.26
C LEU A 78 3.45 -8.33 6.45
N CYS A 79 4.27 -8.43 5.39
CA CYS A 79 5.64 -7.94 5.41
C CYS A 79 5.67 -6.43 5.68
N TYR A 80 4.89 -5.64 4.95
CA TYR A 80 4.82 -4.19 5.11
C TYR A 80 4.40 -3.79 6.52
N GLU A 81 3.30 -4.35 7.04
CA GLU A 81 2.81 -4.05 8.38
C GLU A 81 3.83 -4.44 9.46
N ALA A 82 4.47 -5.60 9.31
CA ALA A 82 5.47 -6.06 10.26
C ALA A 82 6.72 -5.19 10.26
N LEU A 83 7.18 -4.76 9.08
CA LEU A 83 8.31 -3.85 8.94
C LEU A 83 7.99 -2.48 9.52
N ALA A 84 6.81 -1.94 9.23
CA ALA A 84 6.37 -0.66 9.78
C ALA A 84 6.28 -0.71 11.31
N ARG A 85 5.79 -1.80 11.91
CA ARG A 85 5.80 -2.01 13.36
C ARG A 85 7.20 -2.24 13.94
N ALA A 86 8.15 -2.72 13.14
CA ALA A 86 9.54 -2.84 13.55
C ALA A 86 10.23 -1.47 13.63
N THR A 87 9.87 -0.54 12.75
CA THR A 87 10.39 0.84 12.73
C THR A 87 9.67 1.75 13.71
N ASP A 88 8.33 1.63 13.81
CA ASP A 88 7.49 2.37 14.75
C ASP A 88 6.67 1.37 15.60
N PRO A 89 7.14 1.01 16.81
CA PRO A 89 6.45 0.07 17.67
C PRO A 89 5.10 0.56 18.21
N VAL A 90 4.84 1.87 18.17
CA VAL A 90 3.63 2.48 18.74
C VAL A 90 2.53 2.56 17.68
N TYR A 91 2.83 3.17 16.53
CA TYR A 91 1.83 3.45 15.49
C TYR A 91 1.99 2.58 14.24
N GLY A 92 3.19 2.04 13.98
CA GLY A 92 3.46 1.20 12.82
C GLY A 92 3.03 1.84 11.50
N CYS A 93 2.30 1.09 10.67
CA CYS A 93 1.81 1.60 9.39
C CYS A 93 0.74 2.71 9.53
N VAL A 94 0.11 2.89 10.70
CA VAL A 94 -0.88 3.94 10.93
C VAL A 94 -0.23 5.33 10.86
N ALA A 95 1.03 5.47 11.30
CA ALA A 95 1.77 6.72 11.14
C ALA A 95 1.92 7.09 9.66
N HIS A 96 2.20 6.13 8.79
CA HIS A 96 2.31 6.37 7.35
C HIS A 96 0.96 6.80 6.76
N ILE A 97 -0.14 6.17 7.17
CA ILE A 97 -1.49 6.55 6.75
C ILE A 97 -1.76 8.01 7.13
N PHE A 98 -1.49 8.38 8.39
CA PHE A 98 -1.72 9.74 8.88
C PHE A 98 -0.85 10.78 8.13
N SER A 99 0.43 10.49 7.93
CA SER A 99 1.32 11.36 7.14
C SER A 99 0.85 11.55 5.71
N LEU A 100 0.28 10.52 5.08
CA LEU A 100 -0.29 10.63 3.73
C LEU A 100 -1.58 11.46 3.73
N GLN A 101 -2.45 11.29 4.73
CA GLN A 101 -3.65 12.10 4.88
C GLN A 101 -3.32 13.59 5.05
N GLN A 102 -2.30 13.89 5.87
CA GLN A 102 -1.84 15.26 6.07
C GLN A 102 -1.29 15.87 4.76
N GLN A 103 -0.50 15.12 4.00
CA GLN A 103 0.01 15.57 2.69
C GLN A 103 -1.13 15.84 1.69
N VAL A 104 -2.19 15.03 1.69
CA VAL A 104 -3.36 15.28 0.83
C VAL A 104 -4.02 16.62 1.19
N VAL A 105 -4.18 16.91 2.48
CA VAL A 105 -4.77 18.18 2.94
C VAL A 105 -3.89 19.37 2.56
N GLU A 106 -2.58 19.25 2.75
CA GLU A 106 -1.61 20.31 2.39
C GLU A 106 -1.62 20.61 0.89
N LEU A 107 -1.57 19.57 0.05
CA LEU A 107 -1.61 19.72 -1.40
C LEU A 107 -2.95 20.30 -1.88
N GLN A 108 -4.07 19.91 -1.24
CA GLN A 108 -5.37 20.51 -1.55
C GLN A 108 -5.43 22.01 -1.18
N ALA A 109 -4.84 22.40 -0.05
CA ALA A 109 -4.74 23.80 0.35
C ALA A 109 -3.85 24.61 -0.61
N GLU A 110 -2.73 24.04 -1.06
CA GLU A 110 -1.85 24.66 -2.05
C GLU A 110 -2.57 24.86 -3.40
N LEU A 111 -3.28 23.84 -3.88
CA LEU A 111 -4.10 23.94 -5.09
C LEU A 111 -5.17 25.03 -4.96
N ALA A 112 -5.90 25.07 -3.84
CA ALA A 112 -6.91 26.10 -3.60
C ALA A 112 -6.30 27.51 -3.58
N TYR A 113 -5.11 27.66 -2.99
CA TYR A 113 -4.39 28.93 -2.96
C TYR A 113 -3.97 29.38 -4.37
N VAL A 114 -3.40 28.50 -5.18
CA VAL A 114 -3.00 28.83 -6.56
C VAL A 114 -4.23 29.15 -7.42
N GLN A 115 -5.31 28.37 -7.31
CA GLN A 115 -6.56 28.62 -8.02
C GLN A 115 -7.16 29.99 -7.65
N ALA A 116 -7.18 30.33 -6.36
CA ALA A 116 -7.61 31.64 -5.90
C ALA A 116 -6.75 32.77 -6.50
N ARG A 117 -5.42 32.63 -6.50
CA ARG A 117 -4.51 33.61 -7.12
C ARG A 117 -4.76 33.79 -8.61
N LEU A 118 -4.94 32.70 -9.35
CA LEU A 118 -5.24 32.76 -10.78
C LEU A 118 -6.58 33.46 -11.05
N SER A 119 -7.62 33.19 -10.25
CA SER A 119 -8.90 33.87 -10.38
C SER A 119 -8.82 35.38 -10.16
N ILE A 120 -7.97 35.84 -9.22
CA ILE A 120 -7.74 37.26 -8.97
C ILE A 120 -7.06 37.90 -10.18
N LEU A 121 -6.00 37.27 -10.71
CA LEU A 121 -5.27 37.78 -11.88
C LEU A 121 -6.17 37.87 -13.11
N ASN A 122 -6.96 36.83 -13.39
CA ASN A 122 -7.90 36.84 -14.52
C ASN A 122 -8.93 37.98 -14.40
N ARG A 123 -9.41 38.27 -13.18
CA ARG A 123 -10.32 39.40 -12.95
C ARG A 123 -9.67 40.77 -13.15
N ILE A 124 -8.38 40.92 -12.82
CA ILE A 124 -7.63 42.15 -13.07
C ILE A 124 -7.39 42.36 -14.58
N SER A 125 -7.22 41.27 -15.34
CA SER A 125 -7.14 41.34 -16.81
C SER A 125 -8.48 41.68 -17.49
N GLU A 126 -9.60 41.61 -16.78
CA GLU A 126 -10.94 41.95 -17.28
C GLU A 126 -11.45 43.33 -16.80
N ASP A 127 -10.59 44.26 -16.36
CA ASP A 127 -11.00 45.64 -16.09
C ASP A 127 -11.10 46.47 -17.40
N PRO A 128 -12.29 46.89 -17.86
CA PRO A 128 -12.45 47.68 -19.07
C PRO A 128 -12.33 49.17 -18.74
N GLN A 129 -11.10 49.65 -18.54
CA GLN A 129 -10.84 51.09 -18.56
C GLN A 129 -10.21 51.46 -19.92
N PHE A 130 -11.08 52.05 -20.75
CA PHE A 130 -10.91 52.64 -22.07
C PHE A 130 -11.21 51.77 -23.29
N GLN A 131 -12.48 51.80 -23.74
CA GLN A 131 -12.75 52.06 -25.16
C GLN A 131 -14.13 52.69 -25.43
N GLN A 132 -14.03 53.79 -26.19
CA GLN A 132 -15.04 54.57 -26.91
C GLN A 132 -15.95 53.71 -27.85
N PRO A 133 -17.01 54.29 -28.46
CA PRO A 133 -18.15 53.54 -28.96
C PRO A 133 -17.92 52.77 -30.29
N GLN A 134 -18.51 51.57 -30.32
CA GLN A 134 -19.03 50.76 -31.45
C GLN A 134 -18.13 50.42 -32.66
N SER A 135 -17.92 49.12 -32.91
CA SER A 135 -18.50 48.40 -34.07
C SER A 135 -18.05 46.93 -34.15
N SER A 136 -19.04 46.06 -34.43
CA SER A 136 -18.99 44.72 -35.05
C SER A 136 -17.67 43.92 -35.16
N SER A 137 -17.65 42.72 -34.56
CA SER A 137 -17.69 41.41 -35.26
C SER A 137 -16.80 40.31 -34.65
N MET A 138 -17.38 39.10 -34.62
CA MET A 138 -16.78 37.76 -34.53
C MET A 138 -16.04 37.35 -33.25
N SER A 139 -16.69 36.47 -32.49
CA SER A 139 -16.17 35.70 -31.36
C SER A 139 -15.16 34.63 -31.80
N PRO A 140 -14.08 34.36 -31.03
CA PRO A 140 -13.36 33.10 -31.14
C PRO A 140 -13.75 32.17 -29.98
N THR A 141 -14.32 31.02 -30.31
CA THR A 141 -14.56 29.94 -29.36
C THR A 141 -13.23 29.24 -29.07
N LEU A 142 -12.59 29.55 -27.94
CA LEU A 142 -11.48 28.73 -27.43
C LEU A 142 -12.06 27.64 -26.52
N HIS A 143 -12.18 26.44 -27.08
CA HIS A 143 -12.41 25.22 -26.33
C HIS A 143 -11.23 24.98 -25.37
N SER A 144 -11.39 25.34 -24.10
CA SER A 144 -10.53 24.86 -23.03
C SER A 144 -10.98 23.43 -22.68
N SER A 145 -10.25 22.43 -23.15
CA SER A 145 -10.53 21.02 -22.86
C SER A 145 -9.25 20.32 -22.43
N LEU A 146 -8.86 20.56 -21.18
CA LEU A 146 -7.93 19.71 -20.43
C LEU A 146 -8.42 19.54 -18.99
N ALA A 147 -9.69 19.14 -18.82
CA ALA A 147 -10.28 18.87 -17.50
C ALA A 147 -10.82 17.44 -17.32
N HIS A 148 -10.48 16.50 -18.21
CA HIS A 148 -11.01 15.14 -18.11
C HIS A 148 -9.96 14.07 -18.45
N HIS A 149 -8.97 13.80 -17.59
CA HIS A 149 -8.42 12.44 -17.48
C HIS A 149 -7.52 12.16 -16.25
N LEU A 150 -7.95 12.47 -15.02
CA LEU A 150 -7.39 11.80 -13.83
C LEU A 150 -8.51 11.09 -13.07
N SER A 151 -8.98 9.98 -13.65
CA SER A 151 -9.61 8.93 -12.86
C SER A 151 -9.04 7.59 -13.33
N SER A 152 -7.87 7.24 -12.78
CA SER A 152 -7.48 5.84 -12.65
C SER A 152 -7.77 5.45 -11.20
N ASN A 153 -8.99 4.99 -10.96
CA ASN A 153 -9.47 4.39 -9.71
C ASN A 153 -8.90 2.97 -9.48
N ASP A 154 -7.67 2.69 -9.92
CA ASP A 154 -7.05 1.36 -9.75
C ASP A 154 -6.17 1.30 -8.48
N GLU A 155 -5.52 2.41 -8.11
CA GLU A 155 -4.73 2.52 -6.86
C GLU A 155 -5.60 2.56 -5.60
N THR A 156 -6.82 3.09 -5.70
CA THR A 156 -7.78 3.11 -4.58
C THR A 156 -8.26 1.71 -4.20
N SER A 157 -8.22 0.73 -5.12
CA SER A 157 -8.56 -0.67 -4.82
C SER A 157 -7.47 -1.35 -3.97
N TYR A 158 -6.19 -1.12 -4.32
CA TYR A 158 -5.03 -1.64 -3.60
C TYR A 158 -4.88 -1.01 -2.21
N MET A 159 -5.09 0.30 -2.12
CA MET A 159 -5.12 1.03 -0.85
C MET A 159 -6.36 0.66 -0.02
N SER A 160 -7.54 0.44 -0.62
CA SER A 160 -8.76 0.03 0.09
C SER A 160 -8.68 -1.40 0.64
N MET A 161 -7.98 -2.31 -0.04
CA MET A 161 -7.74 -3.67 0.47
C MET A 161 -6.81 -3.66 1.69
N SER A 162 -5.74 -2.86 1.65
CA SER A 162 -4.86 -2.65 2.82
C SER A 162 -5.57 -1.90 3.95
N PHE A 163 -6.42 -0.92 3.62
CA PHE A 163 -7.23 -0.16 4.57
C PHE A 163 -8.32 -1.01 5.24
N LYS A 164 -8.98 -1.92 4.51
CA LYS A 164 -9.96 -2.87 5.07
C LYS A 164 -9.30 -3.91 5.96
N ILE A 165 -8.13 -4.43 5.57
CA ILE A 165 -7.37 -5.35 6.44
C ILE A 165 -6.92 -4.62 7.72
N CYS A 166 -6.43 -3.39 7.65
CA CYS A 166 -6.05 -2.63 8.85
C CYS A 166 -7.25 -2.20 9.73
N LEU A 167 -8.38 -1.75 9.15
CA LEU A 167 -9.54 -1.31 9.94
C LEU A 167 -10.39 -2.47 10.48
N GLU A 168 -10.61 -3.55 9.72
CA GLU A 168 -11.36 -4.71 10.23
C GLU A 168 -10.56 -5.46 11.31
N ASN A 169 -9.22 -5.27 11.39
CA ASN A 169 -8.36 -5.78 12.46
C ASN A 169 -8.11 -4.78 13.61
N PHE A 170 -8.83 -3.65 13.68
CA PHE A 170 -8.74 -2.76 14.85
C PHE A 170 -9.11 -3.49 16.16
N SER A 171 -9.93 -4.55 16.10
CA SER A 171 -10.17 -5.46 17.24
C SER A 171 -9.02 -6.42 17.56
N PHE A 172 -8.08 -6.68 16.65
CA PHE A 172 -6.93 -7.56 16.93
C PHE A 172 -5.79 -6.80 17.63
N VAL A 173 -5.62 -5.50 17.35
CA VAL A 173 -4.53 -4.69 17.93
C VAL A 173 -4.73 -4.39 19.43
N ALA A 174 -5.96 -4.41 19.95
CA ALA A 174 -6.22 -4.33 21.39
C ALA A 174 -6.03 -5.67 22.14
N GLY A 175 -5.87 -6.80 21.41
CA GLY A 175 -5.90 -8.15 21.99
C GLY A 175 -4.62 -8.98 21.82
N VAL A 176 -3.66 -8.59 20.97
CA VAL A 176 -2.34 -9.24 20.96
C VAL A 176 -1.53 -8.71 22.13
N ARG A 177 -1.56 -9.46 23.23
CA ARG A 177 -0.68 -9.25 24.38
C ARG A 177 0.76 -9.17 23.88
N PHE A 178 1.31 -7.96 23.87
CA PHE A 178 2.73 -7.70 23.73
C PHE A 178 3.45 -8.64 24.71
N LYS A 179 4.18 -9.63 24.19
CA LYS A 179 5.26 -10.24 24.99
C LYS A 179 6.38 -9.20 24.99
N PRO A 180 6.71 -8.59 26.14
CA PRO A 180 7.94 -7.82 26.22
C PRO A 180 9.08 -8.77 25.87
N SER A 181 9.83 -8.44 24.82
CA SER A 181 11.07 -9.12 24.51
C SER A 181 12.03 -8.80 25.65
N ASN A 182 12.20 -9.73 26.59
CA ASN A 182 13.32 -9.70 27.52
C ASN A 182 14.59 -9.82 26.69
N TYR A 183 15.37 -8.74 26.66
CA TYR A 183 16.76 -8.79 26.22
C TYR A 183 17.55 -9.49 27.33
N HIS A 184 18.19 -10.61 26.99
CA HIS A 184 19.28 -11.18 27.77
C HIS A 184 20.31 -11.84 26.84
#